data_AF-A0A661HNZ6-F1
#
_entry.id   AF-A0A661HNZ6-F1
#
_cell.length_a   1.000
_cell.length_b   1.000
_cell.length_c   1.000
_cell.angle_alpha   90.00
_cell.angle_beta   90.00
_cell.angle_gamma   90.00
#
_symmetry.space_group_name_H-M   'P 1'
#
loop_
_entity.id
_entity.type
_entity.pdbx_description
1 polymer ?
#
loop_
_entity_poly.entity_id
_entity_poly.type
_entity_poly.pdbx_seq_one_letter_code
_entity_poly.pdbx_strand_id
1 'polypeptide(L)'
;GYSGWVGLQMPSFMTEDGRWGLEYNYGSQYWRSITYGEDTNIGSKISARGSAYEAYFTEYLVEDILSMQIRYTYIDYDYSGSNGFFGESTGAAMDIKDIAATPMASQVVDTAQDIRFYLRYKY
;
A
#
# COMPACT_ATOMS: atom_id res chain seq x y z
N GLY A 1 -10.45 4.05 14.96
CA GLY A 1 -10.99 3.76 13.62
C GLY A 1 -10.80 2.30 13.30
N TYR A 2 -11.29 1.88 12.14
CA TYR A 2 -11.18 0.53 11.60
C TYR A 2 -10.44 0.55 10.25
N SER A 3 -9.91 -0.60 9.85
CA SER A 3 -9.52 -0.87 8.47
C SER A 3 -10.07 -2.22 8.02
N GLY A 4 -10.20 -2.37 6.71
CA GLY A 4 -10.49 -3.63 6.05
C GLY A 4 -9.43 -3.91 4.98
N TRP A 5 -9.07 -5.17 4.82
CA TRP A 5 -8.23 -5.62 3.72
C TRP A 5 -8.90 -6.81 3.06
N VAL A 6 -8.91 -6.82 1.73
CA VAL A 6 -9.37 -7.94 0.93
C VAL A 6 -8.38 -8.17 -0.19
N GLY A 7 -8.07 -9.44 -0.44
CA GLY A 7 -7.16 -9.85 -1.50
C GLY A 7 -7.73 -11.02 -2.28
N LEU A 8 -7.47 -11.03 -3.57
CA LEU A 8 -7.72 -12.14 -4.48
C LEU A 8 -6.40 -12.53 -5.12
N GLN A 9 -6.08 -13.83 -5.06
CA GLN A 9 -4.94 -14.40 -5.75
C GLN A 9 -5.43 -15.51 -6.67
N MET A 10 -5.01 -15.47 -7.93
CA MET A 10 -5.44 -16.39 -8.98
C MET A 10 -4.26 -16.90 -9.81
N PRO A 11 -4.35 -18.12 -10.36
CA PRO A 11 -3.33 -18.63 -11.27
C PRO A 11 -3.21 -17.77 -12.53
N SER A 12 -2.02 -17.71 -13.09
CA SER A 12 -1.76 -17.08 -14.38
C SER A 12 -2.41 -17.88 -15.50
N PHE A 13 -3.02 -17.17 -16.44
CA PHE A 13 -3.49 -17.77 -17.69
C PHE A 13 -2.36 -17.94 -18.72
N MET A 14 -1.20 -17.35 -18.47
CA MET A 14 -0.05 -17.34 -19.39
C MET A 14 1.00 -18.39 -19.05
N THR A 15 1.09 -18.77 -17.77
CA THR A 15 2.16 -19.60 -17.21
C THR A 15 1.60 -20.51 -16.13
N GLU A 16 2.08 -21.75 -16.03
CA GLU A 16 1.55 -22.74 -15.07
C GLU A 16 1.83 -22.33 -13.60
N ASP A 17 3.02 -21.78 -13.37
CA ASP A 17 3.50 -21.40 -12.04
C ASP A 17 3.20 -19.94 -11.68
N GLY A 18 2.76 -19.14 -12.64
CA GLY A 18 2.44 -17.74 -12.43
C GLY A 18 1.23 -17.53 -11.51
N ARG A 19 1.26 -16.44 -10.74
CA ARG A 19 0.19 -16.03 -9.84
C ARG A 19 -0.05 -14.53 -9.95
N TRP A 20 -1.28 -14.16 -10.27
CA TRP A 20 -1.77 -12.79 -10.18
C TRP A 20 -2.38 -12.55 -8.80
N GLY A 21 -2.12 -11.37 -8.24
CA GLY A 21 -2.74 -10.91 -7.01
C GLY A 21 -3.32 -9.51 -7.18
N LEU A 22 -4.50 -9.32 -6.62
CA LEU A 22 -5.17 -8.03 -6.49
C LEU A 22 -5.56 -7.84 -5.04
N GLU A 23 -5.19 -6.71 -4.46
CA GLU A 23 -5.48 -6.40 -3.07
C GLU A 23 -6.06 -5.00 -2.96
N TYR A 24 -7.01 -4.86 -2.04
CA TYR A 24 -7.62 -3.60 -1.66
C TYR A 24 -7.55 -3.45 -0.14
N ASN A 25 -7.14 -2.27 0.30
CA ASN A 25 -7.17 -1.87 1.70
C ASN A 25 -7.99 -0.60 1.83
N TYR A 26 -8.78 -0.51 2.90
CA TYR A 26 -9.45 0.71 3.30
C TYR A 26 -9.20 1.00 4.76
N GLY A 27 -8.84 2.23 5.10
CA GLY A 27 -8.71 2.71 6.47
C GLY A 27 -9.59 3.92 6.73
N SER A 28 -10.39 3.87 7.80
CA SER A 28 -11.18 5.04 8.25
C SER A 28 -10.28 6.21 8.72
N GLN A 29 -10.85 7.42 8.83
CA GLN A 29 -10.17 8.63 9.33
C GLN A 29 -9.33 8.43 10.60
N TYR A 30 -9.82 7.62 11.55
CA TYR A 30 -9.14 7.36 12.82
C TYR A 30 -8.42 6.00 12.83
N TRP A 31 -8.15 5.43 11.66
CA TRP A 31 -7.38 4.20 11.54
C TRP A 31 -5.95 4.42 12.00
N ARG A 32 -5.43 3.41 12.72
CA ARG A 32 -4.06 3.36 13.19
C ARG A 32 -3.49 1.99 12.86
N SER A 33 -2.38 2.00 12.16
CA SER A 33 -1.66 0.79 11.81
C SER A 33 -0.55 0.48 12.81
N ILE A 34 0.04 -0.70 12.65
CA ILE A 34 1.19 -1.18 13.42
C ILE A 34 2.40 -1.36 12.49
N THR A 35 2.50 -0.57 11.41
CA THR A 35 3.55 -0.70 10.39
C THR A 35 4.73 0.24 10.62
N TYR A 36 5.08 0.50 11.87
CA TYR A 36 6.08 1.51 12.22
C TYR A 36 7.52 1.19 11.74
N GLY A 37 7.77 -0.04 11.29
CA GLY A 37 9.01 -0.46 10.64
C GLY A 37 8.91 -0.59 9.12
N GLU A 38 7.86 -0.02 8.51
CA GLU A 38 7.74 -0.01 7.06
C GLU A 38 8.80 0.91 6.46
N ASP A 39 9.65 0.34 5.60
CA ASP A 39 10.74 1.03 4.90
C ASP A 39 10.47 1.10 3.38
N THR A 40 9.21 1.32 3.02
CA THR A 40 8.82 1.53 1.61
C THR A 40 8.72 3.03 1.32
N ASN A 41 9.16 3.43 0.14
CA ASN A 41 9.27 4.86 -0.23
C ASN A 41 7.91 5.59 -0.22
N ILE A 42 6.82 4.86 -0.43
CA ILE A 42 5.44 5.39 -0.39
C ILE A 42 4.72 5.15 0.94
N GLY A 43 5.41 4.55 1.92
CA GLY A 43 4.82 4.09 3.17
C GLY A 43 3.92 2.86 2.99
N SER A 44 3.36 2.39 4.11
CA SER A 44 2.64 1.13 4.11
C SER A 44 1.22 1.31 3.58
N LYS A 45 0.83 0.48 2.61
CA LYS A 45 -0.53 0.50 2.07
C LYS A 45 -1.61 0.21 3.12
N ILE A 46 -1.30 -0.63 4.12
CA ILE A 46 -2.23 -1.00 5.19
C ILE A 46 -2.34 0.10 6.29
N SER A 47 -1.58 1.17 6.13
CA SER A 47 -1.57 2.35 7.00
C SER A 47 -2.31 3.53 6.42
N ALA A 48 -2.84 3.39 5.20
CA ALA A 48 -3.62 4.41 4.55
C ALA A 48 -4.92 4.68 5.30
N ARG A 49 -5.20 5.97 5.55
CA ARG A 49 -6.52 6.49 5.89
C ARG A 49 -7.17 6.95 4.60
N GLY A 50 -7.95 6.07 3.98
CA GLY A 50 -8.42 6.16 2.61
C GLY A 50 -8.37 4.78 1.96
N SER A 51 -8.09 4.74 0.66
CA SER A 51 -8.10 3.54 -0.16
C SER A 51 -6.71 3.22 -0.69
N ALA A 52 -6.29 1.96 -0.62
CA ALA A 52 -5.06 1.50 -1.26
C ALA A 52 -5.32 0.27 -2.11
N TYR A 53 -4.69 0.23 -3.27
CA TYR A 53 -4.81 -0.80 -4.28
C TYR A 53 -3.43 -1.37 -4.56
N GLU A 54 -3.34 -2.69 -4.67
CA GLU A 54 -2.11 -3.34 -5.11
C GLU A 54 -2.44 -4.42 -6.13
N ALA A 55 -1.69 -4.43 -7.22
CA ALA A 55 -1.70 -5.50 -8.19
C ALA A 55 -0.28 -6.06 -8.29
N TYR A 56 -0.15 -7.38 -8.29
CA TYR A 56 1.14 -8.02 -8.47
C TYR A 56 1.04 -9.26 -9.34
N PHE A 57 2.16 -9.57 -9.98
CA PHE A 57 2.38 -10.80 -10.71
C PHE A 57 3.67 -11.44 -10.21
N THR A 58 3.57 -12.69 -9.78
CA THR A 58 4.71 -13.50 -9.36
C THR A 58 4.85 -14.68 -10.30
N GLU A 59 6.06 -14.90 -10.79
CA GLU A 59 6.41 -15.99 -11.69
C GLU A 59 7.59 -16.77 -11.11
N TYR A 60 7.52 -18.09 -11.17
CA TYR A 60 8.64 -18.96 -10.85
C TYR A 60 9.40 -19.30 -12.12
N LEU A 61 10.66 -18.85 -12.20
CA LEU A 61 11.50 -19.04 -13.38
C LEU A 61 12.22 -20.39 -13.36
N VAL A 62 12.58 -20.86 -12.17
CA VAL A 62 13.21 -22.17 -11.94
C VAL A 62 12.66 -22.75 -10.64
N GLU A 63 11.70 -23.67 -10.75
CA GLU A 63 11.05 -24.36 -9.62
C GLU A 63 10.75 -23.40 -8.46
N ASP A 64 11.12 -23.73 -7.22
CA ASP A 64 11.00 -22.84 -6.05
C ASP A 64 12.28 -22.05 -5.74
N ILE A 65 13.30 -22.16 -6.60
CA ILE A 65 14.65 -21.62 -6.40
C ILE A 65 14.73 -20.17 -6.88
N LEU A 66 14.22 -19.88 -8.08
CA LEU A 66 14.27 -18.54 -8.68
C LEU A 66 12.86 -18.04 -8.97
N SER A 67 12.48 -16.96 -8.30
CA SER A 67 11.19 -16.29 -8.51
C SER A 67 11.36 -14.82 -8.88
N MET A 68 10.46 -14.33 -9.70
CA MET A 68 10.34 -12.95 -10.14
C MET A 68 9.00 -12.40 -9.66
N GLN A 69 8.98 -11.16 -9.21
CA GLN A 69 7.73 -10.45 -8.95
C GLN A 69 7.79 -9.03 -9.49
N ILE A 70 6.69 -8.63 -10.13
CA ILE A 70 6.37 -7.24 -10.40
C ILE A 70 5.13 -6.86 -9.59
N ARG A 71 5.16 -5.68 -8.98
CA ARG A 71 4.10 -5.17 -8.12
C ARG A 71 3.88 -3.70 -8.40
N TYR A 72 2.62 -3.30 -8.47
CA TYR A 72 2.19 -1.92 -8.50
C TYR A 72 1.29 -1.65 -7.31
N THR A 73 1.59 -0.60 -6.56
CA THR A 73 0.81 -0.16 -5.40
C THR A 73 0.41 1.29 -5.63
N TYR A 74 -0.87 1.59 -5.44
CA TYR A 74 -1.44 2.94 -5.51
C TYR A 74 -2.22 3.21 -4.24
N ILE A 75 -1.97 4.35 -3.61
CA ILE A 75 -2.60 4.78 -2.37
C ILE A 75 -3.27 6.12 -2.61
N ASP A 76 -4.53 6.20 -2.25
CA ASP A 76 -5.37 7.38 -2.28
C ASP A 76 -5.75 7.73 -0.83
N TYR A 77 -5.24 8.86 -0.35
CA TYR A 77 -5.44 9.26 1.04
C TYR A 77 -6.64 10.21 1.14
N ASP A 78 -7.67 9.78 1.85
CA ASP A 78 -8.80 10.67 2.18
C ASP A 78 -8.45 11.58 3.36
N TYR A 79 -7.59 11.11 4.28
CA TYR A 79 -7.27 11.81 5.52
C TYR A 79 -5.77 11.87 5.81
N SER A 80 -5.35 12.99 6.40
CA SER A 80 -3.97 13.22 6.83
C SER A 80 -3.56 12.31 8.01
N GLY A 81 -2.25 12.18 8.22
CA GLY A 81 -1.66 11.44 9.34
C GLY A 81 -1.59 9.92 9.17
N SER A 82 -1.77 9.43 7.94
CA SER A 82 -1.39 8.06 7.55
C SER A 82 0.11 7.85 7.78
N ASN A 83 0.54 6.64 8.16
CA ASN A 83 1.93 6.29 8.49
C ASN A 83 2.59 7.07 9.66
N GLY A 84 1.84 7.93 10.38
CA GLY A 84 2.39 8.73 11.50
C GLY A 84 2.73 7.92 12.75
N PHE A 85 3.79 8.35 13.47
CA PHE A 85 4.24 7.73 14.73
C PHE A 85 3.38 8.17 15.92
N PHE A 86 3.54 7.53 17.08
CA PHE A 86 2.80 7.90 18.30
C PHE A 86 2.93 9.39 18.63
N GLY A 87 1.79 10.08 18.79
CA GLY A 87 1.73 11.50 19.17
C GLY A 87 1.58 12.47 18.00
N GLU A 88 1.83 12.05 16.77
CA GLU A 88 1.75 12.93 15.60
C GLU A 88 0.36 12.80 14.94
N SER A 89 -0.45 13.87 14.98
CA SER A 89 -1.75 14.02 14.28
C SER A 89 -2.80 12.90 14.46
N THR A 90 -2.58 11.98 15.41
CA THR A 90 -3.34 10.72 15.55
C THR A 90 -4.75 10.89 16.14
N GLY A 91 -5.12 12.12 16.49
CA GLY A 91 -6.47 12.54 16.92
C GLY A 91 -7.01 13.76 16.16
N ALA A 92 -6.24 14.30 15.21
CA ALA A 92 -6.59 15.50 14.45
C ALA A 92 -6.40 15.24 12.94
N ALA A 93 -6.80 14.05 12.49
CA ALA A 93 -6.83 13.72 11.08
C ALA A 93 -7.81 14.67 10.37
N MET A 94 -7.31 15.40 9.38
CA MET A 94 -8.10 16.33 8.58
C MET A 94 -8.32 15.73 7.19
N ASP A 95 -9.45 16.06 6.56
CA ASP A 95 -9.72 15.69 5.18
C ASP A 95 -8.69 16.37 4.27
N ILE A 96 -8.08 15.62 3.35
CA ILE A 96 -7.03 16.18 2.50
C ILE A 96 -7.59 17.30 1.61
N LYS A 97 -8.87 17.23 1.20
CA LYS A 97 -9.50 18.27 0.39
C LYS A 97 -9.63 19.58 1.15
N ASP A 98 -9.91 19.49 2.45
CA ASP A 98 -9.97 20.67 3.32
C ASP A 98 -8.59 21.30 3.52
N ILE A 99 -7.53 20.48 3.63
CA ILE A 99 -6.14 20.96 3.79
C ILE A 99 -5.61 21.54 2.47
N ALA A 100 -5.98 20.97 1.33
CA ALA A 100 -5.55 21.42 0.01
C ALA A 100 -5.95 22.88 -0.28
N ALA A 101 -6.99 23.39 0.37
CA ALA A 101 -7.42 24.79 0.29
C ALA A 101 -6.64 25.74 1.24
N THR A 102 -5.70 25.21 2.04
CA THR A 102 -4.92 25.97 3.02
C THR A 102 -3.44 26.08 2.60
N PRO A 103 -2.65 26.99 3.20
CA PRO A 103 -1.19 27.03 2.98
C PRO A 103 -0.44 25.75 3.38
N MET A 104 -1.10 24.81 4.07
CA MET A 104 -0.53 23.53 4.50
C MET A 104 -0.65 22.43 3.44
N ALA A 105 -1.20 22.72 2.26
CA ALA A 105 -1.35 21.74 1.17
C ALA A 105 -0.03 21.04 0.80
N SER A 106 1.11 21.73 0.87
CA SER A 106 2.42 21.14 0.56
C SER A 106 2.94 20.16 1.61
N GLN A 107 2.25 20.03 2.75
CA GLN A 107 2.64 19.16 3.86
C GLN A 107 1.85 17.86 3.91
N VAL A 108 0.91 17.66 2.97
CA VAL A 108 0.08 16.46 2.88
C VAL A 108 0.26 15.79 1.54
N VAL A 109 0.23 14.46 1.56
CA VAL A 109 0.29 13.63 0.36
C VAL A 109 -1.12 13.17 0.06
N ASP A 110 -1.66 13.60 -1.08
CA ASP A 110 -2.99 13.21 -1.57
C ASP A 110 -2.96 11.78 -2.11
N THR A 111 -1.99 11.47 -2.96
CA THR A 111 -1.82 10.14 -3.55
C THR A 111 -0.34 9.73 -3.58
N ALA A 112 -0.10 8.43 -3.49
CA ALA A 112 1.25 7.85 -3.58
C ALA A 112 1.23 6.56 -4.40
N GLN A 113 2.27 6.32 -5.19
CA GLN A 113 2.35 5.15 -6.06
C GLN A 113 3.77 4.59 -6.15
N ASP A 114 3.88 3.25 -6.19
CA ASP A 114 5.15 2.53 -6.30
C ASP A 114 5.04 1.42 -7.36
N ILE A 115 6.08 1.26 -8.16
CA ILE A 115 6.27 0.10 -9.04
C ILE A 115 7.54 -0.60 -8.57
N ARG A 116 7.39 -1.85 -8.16
CA ARG A 116 8.49 -2.68 -7.68
C ARG A 116 8.70 -3.88 -8.56
N PHE A 117 9.95 -4.11 -8.90
CA PHE A 117 10.42 -5.33 -9.51
C PHE A 117 11.46 -5.98 -8.60
N TYR A 118 11.36 -7.28 -8.37
CA TYR A 118 12.42 -8.02 -7.70
C TYR A 118 12.60 -9.44 -8.23
N LEU A 119 13.83 -9.93 -8.11
CA LEU A 119 14.21 -11.32 -8.29
C LEU A 119 14.63 -11.88 -6.93
N ARG A 120 14.15 -13.08 -6.61
CA ARG A 120 14.49 -13.79 -5.38
C ARG A 120 15.07 -15.15 -5.73
N TYR A 121 16.28 -15.38 -5.25
CA TYR A 121 16.97 -16.66 -5.29
C TYR A 121 16.98 -17.29 -3.89
N LYS A 122 16.60 -18.56 -3.80
CA LYS A 122 16.58 -19.37 -2.58
C LYS A 122 17.62 -20.48 -2.71
N TYR A 123 18.49 -20.62 -1.71
CA TYR A 123 19.54 -21.65 -1.64
C TYR A 123 19.16 -22.82 -0.75
#